data_AF-A0A7K0QT09-F1
#
_entry.id   AF-A0A7K0QT09-F1
#
_cell.length_a   1.000
_cell.length_b   1.000
_cell.length_c   1.000
_cell.angle_alpha   90.00
_cell.angle_beta   90.00
_cell.angle_gamma   90.00
#
_symmetry.space_group_name_H-M   'P 1'
#
loop_
_entity.id
_entity.type
_entity.pdbx_description
1 polymer ?
#
loop_
_entity_poly.entity_id
_entity_poly.type
_entity_poly.pdbx_seq_one_letter_code
_entity_poly.pdbx_strand_id
1 'polypeptide(L)'
;MSDVVYEDLPFDDLRHRAFKVAEHHLDIGFFTDLFSHMPGMAAIEGEGGDLGSIGGTFMETVRAVREMFANKLDPDTEALLRARFSTYLREHDAK
;
A
#
# COMPACT_ATOMS: atom_id res chain seq x y z
N MET A 1 -18.58 -0.34 -17.38
CA MET A 1 -17.12 -0.49 -17.21
C MET A 1 -16.55 0.90 -17.23
N SER A 2 -16.39 1.49 -16.05
CA SER A 2 -15.80 2.82 -15.93
C SER A 2 -14.32 2.67 -16.26
N ASP A 3 -13.91 3.23 -17.40
CA ASP A 3 -12.52 3.43 -17.78
C ASP A 3 -11.92 4.48 -16.83
N VAL A 4 -11.76 4.12 -15.56
CA VAL A 4 -11.05 4.98 -14.61
C VAL A 4 -9.59 4.81 -14.96
N VAL A 5 -9.01 5.82 -15.62
CA VAL A 5 -7.57 5.94 -15.80
C VAL A 5 -6.98 6.23 -14.41
N TYR A 6 -6.75 5.18 -13.63
CA TYR A 6 -6.16 5.27 -12.29
C TYR A 6 -4.83 6.02 -12.36
N GLU A 7 -4.08 5.85 -13.44
CA GLU A 7 -2.78 6.49 -13.67
C GLU A 7 -2.84 8.02 -13.80
N ASP A 8 -4.02 8.63 -13.99
CA ASP A 8 -4.22 10.09 -14.04
C ASP A 8 -4.57 10.68 -12.66
N LEU A 9 -5.07 9.87 -11.74
CA LEU A 9 -5.47 10.32 -10.40
C LEU A 9 -4.26 10.81 -9.58
N PRO A 10 -4.44 11.82 -8.71
CA PRO A 10 -3.38 12.22 -7.81
C PRO A 10 -3.00 11.05 -6.89
N PHE A 11 -1.72 10.99 -6.49
CA PHE A 11 -1.19 9.88 -5.71
C PHE A 11 -1.98 9.65 -4.41
N ASP A 12 -2.42 10.73 -3.76
CA ASP A 12 -3.21 10.64 -2.53
C ASP A 12 -4.57 9.95 -2.76
N ASP A 13 -5.27 10.26 -3.86
CA ASP A 13 -6.53 9.61 -4.24
C ASP A 13 -6.32 8.13 -4.57
N LEU A 14 -5.23 7.79 -5.28
CA LEU A 14 -4.89 6.40 -5.59
C LEU A 14 -4.63 5.59 -4.34
N ARG A 15 -3.80 6.13 -3.44
CA ARG A 15 -3.50 5.54 -2.15
C ARG A 15 -4.78 5.33 -1.36
N HIS A 16 -5.61 6.37 -1.23
CA HIS A 16 -6.85 6.31 -0.44
C HIS A 16 -7.79 5.23 -1.01
N ARG A 17 -8.00 5.19 -2.33
CA ARG A 17 -8.86 4.15 -2.94
C ARG A 17 -8.29 2.76 -2.74
N ALA A 18 -7.00 2.55 -3.01
CA ALA A 18 -6.37 1.24 -2.86
C ALA A 18 -6.47 0.74 -1.42
N PHE A 19 -6.23 1.62 -0.45
CA PHE A 19 -6.36 1.30 0.98
C PHE A 19 -7.80 0.96 1.33
N LYS A 20 -8.78 1.74 0.84
CA LYS A 20 -10.20 1.46 1.10
C LYS A 20 -10.65 0.12 0.53
N VAL A 21 -10.20 -0.25 -0.67
CA VAL A 21 -10.47 -1.57 -1.28
C VAL A 21 -9.79 -2.67 -0.47
N ALA A 22 -8.50 -2.53 -0.16
CA ALA A 22 -7.77 -3.52 0.65
C ALA A 22 -8.34 -3.66 2.08
N GLU A 23 -8.77 -2.58 2.72
CA GLU A 23 -9.45 -2.59 4.02
C GLU A 23 -10.80 -3.32 3.93
N HIS A 24 -11.57 -3.07 2.88
CA HIS A 24 -12.85 -3.76 2.67
C HIS A 24 -12.68 -5.28 2.47
N HIS A 25 -11.59 -5.68 1.81
CA HIS A 25 -11.25 -7.08 1.54
C HIS A 25 -10.48 -7.74 2.68
N LEU A 26 -10.09 -6.99 3.72
CA LEU A 26 -9.17 -7.44 4.77
C LEU A 26 -7.87 -8.03 4.17
N ASP A 27 -7.37 -7.40 3.10
CA ASP A 27 -6.24 -7.90 2.32
C ASP A 27 -4.92 -7.58 3.03
N ILE A 28 -4.59 -8.40 4.04
CA ILE A 28 -3.35 -8.27 4.81
C ILE A 28 -2.12 -8.44 3.91
N GLY A 29 -2.24 -9.26 2.86
CA GLY A 29 -1.19 -9.49 1.87
C GLY A 29 -0.78 -8.21 1.15
N PHE A 30 -1.76 -7.40 0.73
CA PHE A 30 -1.51 -6.09 0.13
C PHE A 30 -0.71 -5.15 1.05
N PHE A 31 -1.13 -5.01 2.32
CA PHE A 31 -0.42 -4.14 3.27
C PHE A 31 0.98 -4.66 3.61
N THR A 32 1.14 -5.98 3.70
CA THR A 32 2.43 -6.61 3.98
C THR A 32 3.42 -6.43 2.84
N ASP A 33 2.93 -6.60 1.62
CA ASP A 33 3.69 -6.37 0.40
C ASP A 33 4.11 -4.90 0.27
N LEU A 34 3.20 -3.94 0.51
CA LEU A 34 3.54 -2.52 0.48
C LEU A 34 4.65 -2.17 1.47
N PHE A 35 4.57 -2.70 2.68
CA PHE A 35 5.54 -2.46 3.71
C PHE A 35 6.92 -3.02 3.36
N SER A 36 6.98 -4.23 2.79
CA SER A 36 8.22 -4.88 2.35
C SER A 36 8.91 -4.10 1.22
N HIS A 37 8.13 -3.49 0.32
CA HIS A 37 8.68 -2.71 -0.79
C HIS A 37 9.11 -1.27 -0.41
N MET A 38 8.99 -0.85 0.86
CA MET A 38 9.42 0.49 1.27
C MET A 38 10.95 0.57 1.44
N PRO A 39 11.61 1.64 0.94
CA PRO A 39 13.07 1.76 0.90
C PRO A 39 13.79 1.89 2.27
N GLY A 40 13.08 1.72 3.38
CA GLY A 40 13.66 1.58 4.72
C GLY A 40 13.44 0.21 5.35
N MET A 41 12.57 -0.64 4.77
CA MET A 41 12.22 -1.94 5.35
C MET A 41 12.97 -3.13 4.77
N ALA A 42 13.46 -3.02 3.54
CA ALA A 42 14.41 -4.01 3.00
C ALA A 42 15.63 -4.23 3.92
N ALA A 43 15.97 -3.25 4.78
CA ALA A 43 17.01 -3.37 5.79
C ALA A 43 16.61 -4.20 7.03
N ILE A 44 15.32 -4.29 7.38
CA ILE A 44 14.81 -5.10 8.51
C ILE A 44 14.33 -6.50 8.08
N GLU A 45 14.05 -6.71 6.79
CA GLU A 45 13.62 -8.02 6.26
C GLU A 45 14.70 -9.10 6.35
N GLY A 46 15.98 -8.72 6.43
CA GLY A 46 17.09 -9.63 6.71
C GLY A 46 17.07 -10.24 8.12
N GLU A 47 16.28 -9.68 9.03
CA GLU A 47 16.14 -10.09 10.43
C GLU A 47 14.67 -10.40 10.79
N GLY A 48 13.94 -11.12 9.93
CA GLY A 48 12.67 -11.74 10.33
C GLY A 48 11.60 -10.76 10.87
N GLY A 49 11.55 -9.55 10.35
CA GLY A 49 10.52 -8.56 10.66
C GLY A 49 9.17 -8.93 10.06
N ASP A 50 8.54 -9.99 10.57
CA ASP A 50 7.17 -10.33 10.22
C ASP A 50 6.24 -9.20 10.71
N LEU A 51 5.49 -8.61 9.79
CA LEU A 51 4.54 -7.55 10.12
C LEU A 51 3.45 -7.99 11.10
N GLY A 52 3.13 -9.29 11.13
CA GLY A 52 2.26 -9.89 12.14
C GLY A 52 2.90 -9.96 13.53
N SER A 53 4.22 -9.84 13.62
CA SER A 53 4.95 -9.72 14.89
C SER A 53 5.19 -8.26 15.33
N ILE A 54 5.10 -7.28 14.41
CA ILE A 54 5.28 -5.84 14.68
C ILE A 54 3.95 -5.11 14.92
N GLY A 55 2.87 -5.51 14.25
CA GLY A 55 1.53 -4.93 14.42
C GLY A 55 0.58 -5.94 15.03
N GLY A 56 0.24 -5.78 16.31
CA GLY A 56 -0.56 -6.72 17.10
C GLY A 56 -1.96 -7.05 16.56
N THR A 57 -2.45 -6.35 15.52
CA THR A 57 -3.72 -6.58 14.81
C THR A 57 -3.70 -5.99 13.38
N PHE A 58 -4.58 -6.45 12.49
CA PHE A 58 -4.74 -5.91 11.12
C PHE A 58 -4.90 -4.38 11.08
N MET A 59 -5.69 -3.81 12.00
CA MET A 59 -5.90 -2.37 12.08
C MET A 59 -4.61 -1.61 12.45
N GLU A 60 -3.76 -2.20 13.31
CA GLU A 60 -2.47 -1.63 13.66
C GLU A 60 -1.50 -1.68 12.48
N THR A 61 -1.50 -2.77 11.70
CA THR A 61 -0.73 -2.86 10.44
C THR A 61 -1.16 -1.79 9.45
N VAL A 62 -2.47 -1.65 9.18
CA VAL A 62 -2.99 -0.61 8.29
C VAL A 62 -2.59 0.78 8.77
N ARG A 63 -2.71 1.04 10.08
CA ARG A 63 -2.33 2.33 10.67
C ARG A 63 -0.85 2.62 10.52
N ALA A 64 0.03 1.66 10.83
CA ALA A 64 1.47 1.80 10.71
C ALA A 64 1.89 2.11 9.26
N VAL A 65 1.29 1.38 8.30
CA VAL A 65 1.50 1.66 6.87
C VAL A 65 1.02 3.06 6.53
N ARG A 66 -0.17 3.50 6.96
CA ARG A 66 -0.66 4.87 6.68
C ARG A 66 0.29 5.95 7.23
N GLU A 67 0.83 5.75 8.42
CA GLU A 67 1.76 6.68 9.06
C GLU A 67 3.11 6.75 8.32
N MET A 68 3.60 5.64 7.77
CA MET A 68 4.82 5.64 6.94
C MET A 68 4.68 6.52 5.70
N PHE A 69 3.50 6.54 5.08
CA PHE A 69 3.21 7.33 3.89
C PHE A 69 2.81 8.78 4.23
N ALA A 70 2.73 9.15 5.52
CA ALA A 70 2.51 10.55 5.92
C ALA A 70 3.79 11.39 5.78
N ASN A 71 4.96 10.77 5.71
CA ASN A 71 6.23 11.43 5.41
C ASN A 71 6.40 11.64 3.89
N LYS A 72 7.25 12.60 3.51
CA LYS A 72 7.60 12.80 2.10
C LYS A 72 8.24 11.54 1.54
N LEU A 73 7.56 10.94 0.56
CA LEU A 73 8.13 9.90 -0.30
C LEU A 73 9.04 10.56 -1.33
N ASP A 74 10.16 9.91 -1.64
CA ASP A 74 10.95 10.26 -2.81
C ASP A 74 10.14 10.04 -4.10
N PRO A 75 10.34 10.86 -5.14
CA PRO A 75 9.56 10.81 -6.37
C PRO A 75 9.63 9.45 -7.10
N ASP A 76 10.76 8.74 -6.99
CA ASP A 76 10.93 7.38 -7.52
C ASP A 76 10.00 6.38 -6.80
N THR A 77 9.98 6.44 -5.47
CA THR A 77 9.12 5.60 -4.62
C THR A 77 7.65 5.90 -4.89
N GLU A 78 7.27 7.17 -5.03
CA GLU A 78 5.91 7.58 -5.38
C GLU A 78 5.49 7.00 -6.75
N ALA A 79 6.36 7.06 -7.76
CA ALA A 79 6.06 6.52 -9.09
C ALA A 79 5.86 4.99 -9.08
N LEU A 80 6.70 4.25 -8.36
CA LEU A 80 6.56 2.80 -8.18
C LEU A 80 5.25 2.44 -7.47
N LEU A 81 4.94 3.15 -6.38
CA LEU A 81 3.71 2.95 -5.62
C LEU A 81 2.47 3.33 -6.43
N ARG A 82 2.54 4.39 -7.25
CA ARG A 82 1.46 4.78 -8.17
C ARG A 82 1.12 3.65 -9.14
N ALA A 83 2.13 3.01 -9.72
CA ALA A 83 1.94 1.85 -10.59
C ALA A 83 1.34 0.65 -9.84
N ARG A 84 1.81 0.38 -8.62
CA ARG A 84 1.29 -0.69 -7.75
C ARG A 84 -0.19 -0.47 -7.41
N PHE A 85 -0.55 0.73 -6.94
CA PHE A 85 -1.94 1.08 -6.58
C PHE A 85 -2.88 1.02 -7.78
N SER A 86 -2.44 1.54 -8.93
CA SER A 86 -3.24 1.51 -10.17
C SER A 86 -3.50 0.07 -10.63
N THR A 87 -2.49 -0.81 -10.51
CA THR A 87 -2.61 -2.23 -10.84
C THR A 87 -3.58 -2.92 -9.87
N TYR A 88 -3.38 -2.75 -8.56
CA TYR A 88 -4.23 -3.35 -7.53
C TYR A 88 -5.70 -2.93 -7.68
N LEU A 89 -5.96 -1.63 -7.91
CA LEU A 89 -7.32 -1.14 -8.15
C LEU A 89 -7.90 -1.75 -9.43
N ARG A 90 -7.15 -1.84 -10.52
CA ARG A 90 -7.64 -2.48 -11.75
C ARG A 90 -8.03 -3.95 -11.54
N GLU A 91 -7.32 -4.67 -10.67
CA GLU A 91 -7.58 -6.07 -10.37
C GLU A 91 -8.72 -6.28 -9.35
N HIS A 92 -8.86 -5.38 -8.37
CA HIS A 92 -9.75 -5.57 -7.21
C HIS A 92 -10.98 -4.64 -7.18
N ASP A 93 -10.95 -3.46 -7.80
CA ASP A 93 -12.07 -2.49 -7.88
C ASP A 93 -13.07 -2.85 -9.00
N ALA A 94 -12.66 -3.64 -9.98
CA ALA A 94 -13.48 -4.05 -11.12
C ALA A 94 -14.47 -5.21 -10.81
N LYS A 95 -14.69 -5.53 -9.54
CA LYS A 95 -15.52 -6.66 -9.09
C LYS A 95 -16.71 -6.20 -8.25
#